data_AF-A0A3S4BGP6-F1
#
_entry.id   AF-A0A3S4BGP6-F1
#
_cell.length_a   1.000
_cell.length_b   1.000
_cell.length_c   1.000
_cell.angle_alpha   90.00
_cell.angle_beta   90.00
_cell.angle_gamma   90.00
#
_symmetry.space_group_name_H-M   'P 1'
#
loop_
_entity.id
_entity.type
_entity.pdbx_description
1 polymer ?
#
loop_
_entity_poly.entity_id
_entity_poly.type
_entity_poly.pdbx_seq_one_letter_code
_entity_poly.pdbx_strand_id
1 'polypeptide(L)'
;MKPQSVAVLMDVVLEQKPQRPINVFNWQVKSAGATNGFDGSPFWKPHVLALTAPSTAYPTTVDLTAGLLATLPLPNLTAYTRAILDPSDASLSKVECPRPDLSRYAHLRPRSPAGPSSLRYFFALNLRNRLPLLPQLLGSILEVIRFLGPEHCALSIVEGNSPDGTAEVLATLEPELIRLGVRTYFTLNNQIDPLAEGSDRFSSLAALRNLAVAPLLAAGPERSTTTAAADATVLFINDVAICADDLLELAHQRLRQGADMACAMDWTGAAAADDDDVQPGPAFYDVYIARAINGDLFFDVPPATVSWDRAADLFWNEPIARARLERHAPFQVFACWNGAVAFTARPLVEGKAAFRGARADRGECSQGESQAFCKDLWLNGYGKIMVVPQVNLAYSIEEGRTIKKLKGFASRWAAEEDEAEPRIEWLPPPDQVKCMPTFQDQTWRPWNETFA
;
A
#
# COMPACT_ATOMS: atom_id res chain seq x y z
N MET A 1 17.50 -76.47 -33.87
CA MET A 1 17.58 -75.64 -35.10
C MET A 1 16.71 -74.41 -34.89
N LYS A 2 17.31 -73.24 -35.15
CA LYS A 2 16.75 -71.87 -35.31
C LYS A 2 15.56 -71.81 -36.29
N PRO A 3 14.80 -70.70 -36.45
CA PRO A 3 15.15 -69.26 -36.29
C PRO A 3 14.04 -68.42 -35.60
N GLN A 4 13.98 -67.09 -35.47
CA GLN A 4 14.85 -65.89 -35.48
C GLN A 4 13.96 -64.74 -34.95
N SER A 5 14.48 -63.87 -34.07
CA SER A 5 14.59 -62.42 -34.29
C SER A 5 15.11 -61.71 -33.04
N VAL A 6 16.00 -60.76 -33.28
CA VAL A 6 16.86 -60.02 -32.35
C VAL A 6 16.30 -58.60 -32.18
N ALA A 7 16.52 -58.06 -30.99
CA ALA A 7 16.13 -56.75 -30.49
C ALA A 7 16.64 -55.55 -31.30
N VAL A 8 15.88 -54.43 -31.20
CA VAL A 8 16.40 -53.06 -31.10
C VAL A 8 15.57 -52.31 -30.06
N LEU A 9 16.27 -51.63 -29.14
CA LEU A 9 15.77 -50.76 -28.07
C LEU A 9 14.93 -49.59 -28.61
N MET A 10 13.89 -49.21 -27.87
CA MET A 10 13.49 -47.81 -27.64
C MET A 10 12.78 -47.72 -26.28
N ASP A 11 13.49 -47.20 -25.30
CA ASP A 11 12.93 -46.70 -24.04
C ASP A 11 12.13 -45.43 -24.35
N VAL A 12 10.85 -45.42 -23.98
CA VAL A 12 10.10 -44.19 -23.70
C VAL A 12 9.41 -44.40 -22.36
N VAL A 13 10.09 -43.95 -21.31
CA VAL A 13 9.52 -43.76 -19.98
C VAL A 13 8.48 -42.64 -20.10
N LEU A 14 7.24 -42.95 -19.73
CA LEU A 14 6.19 -41.97 -19.48
C LEU A 14 6.60 -41.14 -18.25
N GLU A 15 7.31 -40.03 -18.47
CA GLU A 15 7.47 -38.99 -17.46
C GLU A 15 6.12 -38.29 -17.27
N GLN A 16 5.46 -38.62 -16.16
CA GLN A 16 4.45 -37.75 -15.57
C GLN A 16 5.13 -36.42 -15.25
N LYS A 17 4.82 -35.38 -16.04
CA LYS A 17 5.24 -34.01 -15.72
C LYS A 17 4.61 -33.60 -14.39
N PRO A 18 5.39 -33.09 -13.42
CA PRO A 18 4.85 -32.61 -12.16
C PRO A 18 4.04 -31.33 -12.42
N GLN A 19 2.78 -31.33 -11.96
CA GLN A 19 1.98 -30.12 -11.82
C GLN A 19 2.77 -29.12 -10.97
N ARG A 20 2.96 -27.89 -11.47
CA ARG A 20 3.60 -26.82 -10.72
C ARG A 20 2.63 -26.32 -9.65
N PRO A 21 2.98 -26.38 -8.36
CA PRO A 21 2.16 -25.75 -7.34
C PRO A 21 2.32 -24.22 -7.45
N ILE A 22 1.17 -23.54 -7.48
CA ILE A 22 1.08 -22.10 -7.24
C ILE A 22 1.52 -21.88 -5.79
N ASN A 23 2.73 -21.35 -5.59
CA ASN A 23 3.24 -20.99 -4.27
C ASN A 23 2.53 -19.72 -3.77
N VAL A 24 1.36 -19.90 -3.18
CA VAL A 24 0.70 -18.90 -2.34
C VAL A 24 0.66 -19.48 -0.92
N PHE A 25 1.52 -18.91 -0.07
CA PHE A 25 1.53 -19.02 1.40
C PHE A 25 1.25 -20.40 2.00
N ASN A 26 2.33 -21.11 2.36
CA ASN A 26 2.23 -22.26 3.25
C ASN A 26 3.27 -22.13 4.37
N TRP A 27 2.83 -21.82 5.59
CA TRP A 27 3.54 -22.22 6.80
C TRP A 27 2.54 -22.63 7.88
N GLN A 28 2.32 -23.94 7.96
CA GLN A 28 1.90 -24.60 9.19
C GLN A 28 3.05 -24.54 10.18
N VAL A 29 2.79 -24.01 11.37
CA VAL A 29 3.70 -24.07 12.52
C VAL A 29 3.86 -25.54 12.93
N LYS A 30 5.09 -26.09 12.82
CA LYS A 30 5.46 -27.29 13.57
C LYS A 30 5.77 -26.86 15.01
N SER A 31 4.86 -27.16 15.92
CA SER A 31 5.12 -27.13 17.36
C SER A 31 6.13 -28.23 17.71
N ALA A 32 7.37 -27.84 18.05
CA ALA A 32 8.28 -28.72 18.78
C ALA A 32 8.20 -28.35 20.27
N GLY A 33 7.71 -29.28 21.08
CA GLY A 33 7.67 -29.14 22.52
C GLY A 33 9.09 -29.08 23.10
N ALA A 34 9.31 -28.13 23.99
CA ALA A 34 10.38 -28.18 24.97
C ALA A 34 9.83 -27.68 26.30
N THR A 35 9.56 -28.64 27.19
CA THR A 35 9.41 -28.42 28.62
C THR A 35 10.73 -27.91 29.19
N ASN A 36 10.69 -26.82 29.96
CA ASN A 36 11.49 -26.66 31.18
C ASN A 36 10.91 -25.48 31.98
N GLY A 37 10.50 -25.77 33.21
CA GLY A 37 10.05 -24.76 34.17
C GLY A 37 11.23 -24.05 34.81
N PHE A 38 10.98 -22.85 35.34
CA PHE A 38 11.51 -22.38 36.62
C PHE A 38 10.76 -21.11 37.07
N ASP A 39 10.15 -21.23 38.25
CA ASP A 39 10.07 -20.28 39.37
C ASP A 39 9.66 -18.79 39.15
N GLY A 40 8.40 -18.51 39.47
CA GLY A 40 7.99 -17.71 40.64
C GLY A 40 8.68 -16.37 40.96
N SER A 41 7.86 -15.30 40.85
CA SER A 41 7.83 -14.07 41.65
C SER A 41 8.30 -12.75 40.99
N PRO A 42 7.70 -11.61 41.36
CA PRO A 42 7.38 -10.53 40.42
C PRO A 42 8.24 -9.27 40.62
N PHE A 43 8.86 -8.77 39.56
CA PHE A 43 9.43 -7.43 39.53
C PHE A 43 9.31 -6.83 38.13
N TRP A 44 8.25 -6.06 37.89
CA TRP A 44 8.18 -5.15 36.76
C TRP A 44 7.86 -3.75 37.28
N LYS A 45 8.92 -2.93 37.40
CA LYS A 45 8.80 -1.47 37.34
C LYS A 45 8.92 -1.08 35.86
N PRO A 46 8.05 -0.22 35.31
CA PRO A 46 8.19 0.23 33.94
C PRO A 46 9.40 1.17 33.84
N HIS A 47 10.44 0.74 33.13
CA HIS A 47 11.49 1.64 32.67
C HIS A 47 10.92 2.47 31.52
N VAL A 48 10.50 3.70 31.86
CA VAL A 48 10.29 4.76 30.88
C VAL A 48 11.66 5.12 30.31
N LEU A 49 11.97 4.62 29.11
CA LEU A 49 13.07 5.14 28.31
C LEU A 49 12.67 6.56 27.86
N ALA A 50 13.20 7.55 28.57
CA ALA A 50 13.15 8.93 28.13
C ALA A 50 13.93 9.05 26.81
N LEU A 51 13.21 9.12 25.69
CA LEU A 51 13.76 9.51 24.40
C LEU A 51 14.21 10.97 24.52
N THR A 52 15.52 11.18 24.68
CA THR A 52 16.15 12.49 24.50
C THR A 52 15.88 12.98 23.09
N ALA A 53 15.26 14.15 22.97
CA ALA A 53 14.98 14.79 21.69
C ALA A 53 16.27 14.96 20.86
N PRO A 54 16.28 14.59 19.58
CA PRO A 54 17.42 14.87 18.73
C PRO A 54 17.52 16.39 18.48
N SER A 55 18.77 16.86 18.46
CA SER A 55 19.18 18.24 18.20
C SER A 55 18.53 18.83 16.94
N THR A 56 18.04 20.07 17.04
CA THR A 56 17.32 20.84 16.02
C THR A 56 18.22 21.44 14.92
N ALA A 57 19.23 20.71 14.46
CA ALA A 57 20.07 21.14 13.35
C ALA A 57 19.98 20.12 12.21
N TYR A 58 19.13 20.38 11.21
CA TYR A 58 19.18 19.65 9.95
C TYR A 58 20.49 20.01 9.24
N PRO A 59 21.38 19.04 8.97
CA PRO A 59 22.59 19.31 8.20
C PRO A 59 22.17 19.65 6.77
N THR A 60 22.54 20.83 6.30
CA THR A 60 22.62 21.08 4.86
C THR A 60 23.58 20.06 4.25
N THR A 61 23.08 19.31 3.27
CA THR A 61 23.75 18.26 2.48
C THR A 61 24.35 17.12 3.31
N VAL A 62 23.48 16.20 3.78
CA VAL A 62 23.92 14.84 4.09
C VAL A 62 24.20 14.15 2.75
N ASP A 63 25.39 13.59 2.59
CA ASP A 63 25.69 12.71 1.47
C ASP A 63 24.90 11.40 1.65
N LEU A 64 23.76 11.29 0.96
CA LEU A 64 22.87 10.13 1.00
C LEU A 64 23.48 8.89 0.35
N THR A 65 24.56 9.08 -0.42
CA THR A 65 25.31 7.97 -1.01
C THR A 65 26.33 7.38 -0.04
N ALA A 66 26.65 8.07 1.06
CA ALA A 66 27.59 7.61 2.07
C ALA A 66 27.07 6.34 2.76
N GLY A 67 27.62 5.18 2.35
CA GLY A 67 27.25 3.86 2.88
C GLY A 67 26.39 3.02 1.95
N LEU A 68 25.95 3.55 0.80
CA LEU A 68 25.35 2.72 -0.25
C LEU A 68 26.45 1.96 -1.00
N LEU A 69 26.29 0.64 -1.13
CA LEU A 69 27.13 -0.15 -2.03
C LEU A 69 26.71 0.18 -3.47
N ALA A 70 27.67 0.55 -4.33
CA ALA A 70 27.38 0.80 -5.73
C ALA A 70 27.03 -0.52 -6.44
N THR A 71 25.74 -0.73 -6.73
CA THR A 71 25.21 -1.91 -7.42
C THR A 71 24.87 -1.62 -8.88
N LEU A 72 24.63 -0.35 -9.24
CA LEU A 72 24.26 0.04 -10.60
C LEU A 72 25.38 0.80 -11.33
N PRO A 73 25.64 0.49 -12.63
CA PRO A 73 26.49 1.33 -13.47
C PRO A 73 25.93 2.74 -13.62
N LEU A 74 26.80 3.75 -13.67
CA LEU A 74 26.41 5.16 -13.82
C LEU A 74 25.46 5.44 -15.01
N PRO A 75 25.61 4.81 -16.20
CA PRO A 75 24.64 4.96 -17.28
C PRO A 75 23.22 4.51 -16.91
N ASN A 76 23.10 3.43 -16.11
CA ASN A 76 21.81 2.93 -15.66
C ASN A 76 21.19 3.91 -14.65
N LEU A 77 21.95 4.36 -13.65
CA LEU A 77 21.50 5.38 -12.71
C LEU A 77 20.98 6.63 -13.44
N THR A 78 21.73 7.10 -14.44
CA THR A 78 21.34 8.25 -15.25
C THR A 78 20.04 7.98 -16.03
N ALA A 79 19.89 6.78 -16.60
CA ALA A 79 18.68 6.40 -17.33
C ALA A 79 17.44 6.36 -16.43
N TYR A 80 17.55 5.76 -15.23
CA TYR A 80 16.46 5.73 -14.25
C TYR A 80 16.07 7.13 -13.79
N THR A 81 17.04 7.95 -13.38
CA THR A 81 16.77 9.33 -12.95
C THR A 81 16.11 10.15 -14.06
N ARG A 82 16.59 10.05 -15.30
CA ARG A 82 15.98 10.73 -16.46
C ARG A 82 14.54 10.25 -16.67
N ALA A 83 14.31 8.95 -16.66
CA ALA A 83 12.98 8.37 -16.88
C ALA A 83 11.97 8.74 -15.79
N ILE A 84 12.41 9.03 -14.56
CA ILE A 84 11.56 9.54 -13.48
C ILE A 84 11.25 11.03 -13.68
N LEU A 85 12.24 11.85 -14.06
CA LEU A 85 12.07 13.30 -14.20
C LEU A 85 11.28 13.70 -15.45
N ASP A 86 11.38 12.90 -16.51
CA ASP A 86 10.69 13.08 -17.79
C ASP A 86 9.65 11.96 -18.02
N PRO A 87 8.34 12.25 -17.88
CA PRO A 87 7.30 11.25 -18.10
C PRO A 87 7.23 10.80 -19.57
N SER A 88 7.73 11.59 -20.52
CA SER A 88 7.77 11.23 -21.94
C SER A 88 8.94 10.31 -22.32
N ASP A 89 9.90 10.11 -21.42
CA ASP A 89 11.01 9.20 -21.63
C ASP A 89 10.50 7.74 -21.63
N ALA A 90 10.57 7.12 -22.80
CA ALA A 90 10.17 5.73 -23.04
C ALA A 90 11.35 4.74 -23.05
N SER A 91 12.54 5.15 -22.58
CA SER A 91 13.74 4.29 -22.55
C SER A 91 13.64 3.14 -21.54
N LEU A 92 12.76 3.27 -20.55
CA LEU A 92 12.46 2.23 -19.56
C LEU A 92 10.98 1.84 -19.64
N SER A 93 10.71 0.57 -19.32
CA SER A 93 9.37 -0.01 -19.36
C SER A 93 8.44 0.70 -18.38
N LYS A 94 7.34 1.26 -18.89
CA LYS A 94 6.28 1.94 -18.12
C LYS A 94 4.89 1.49 -18.55
N VAL A 95 3.89 1.76 -17.72
CA VAL A 95 2.48 1.70 -18.14
C VAL A 95 2.18 2.94 -18.99
N GLU A 96 1.44 2.78 -20.09
CA GLU A 96 1.02 3.89 -20.93
C GLU A 96 -0.13 4.65 -20.26
N CYS A 97 0.20 5.52 -19.32
CA CYS A 97 -0.78 6.30 -18.58
C CYS A 97 -1.42 7.40 -19.45
N PRO A 98 -2.75 7.60 -19.36
CA PRO A 98 -3.40 8.73 -20.01
C PRO A 98 -3.00 10.04 -19.34
N ARG A 99 -3.12 11.15 -20.08
CA ARG A 99 -3.05 12.48 -19.48
C ARG A 99 -4.41 12.79 -18.83
N PRO A 100 -4.47 13.02 -17.50
CA PRO A 100 -5.73 13.34 -16.84
C PRO A 100 -6.30 14.66 -17.35
N ASP A 101 -7.63 14.76 -17.39
CA ASP A 101 -8.31 16.06 -17.51
C ASP A 101 -8.11 16.85 -16.21
N LEU A 102 -7.15 17.77 -16.24
CA LEU A 102 -6.79 18.58 -15.09
C LEU A 102 -7.91 19.51 -14.61
N SER A 103 -8.96 19.74 -15.42
CA SER A 103 -10.09 20.58 -15.03
C SER A 103 -10.91 19.94 -13.89
N ARG A 104 -11.13 18.62 -13.93
CA ARG A 104 -11.75 17.83 -12.84
C ARG A 104 -11.03 18.05 -11.52
N TYR A 105 -9.70 18.07 -11.57
CA TYR A 105 -8.83 18.15 -10.41
C TYR A 105 -8.44 19.58 -10.01
N ALA A 106 -8.95 20.62 -10.69
CA ALA A 106 -8.51 22.00 -10.49
C ALA A 106 -8.73 22.51 -9.05
N HIS A 107 -9.73 22.00 -8.34
CA HIS A 107 -10.02 22.33 -6.94
C HIS A 107 -8.98 21.78 -5.95
N LEU A 108 -8.16 20.81 -6.36
CA LEU A 108 -7.05 20.30 -5.56
C LEU A 108 -5.90 21.32 -5.48
N ARG A 109 -5.82 22.24 -6.45
CA ARG A 109 -4.81 23.30 -6.45
C ARG A 109 -5.17 24.40 -5.43
N PRO A 110 -4.21 24.88 -4.64
CA PRO A 110 -4.45 25.98 -3.71
C PRO A 110 -4.82 27.27 -4.45
N ARG A 111 -5.83 27.98 -3.94
CA ARG A 111 -6.33 29.23 -4.54
C ARG A 111 -5.51 30.48 -4.19
N SER A 112 -4.52 30.39 -3.29
CA SER A 112 -3.76 31.55 -2.81
C SER A 112 -2.25 31.26 -2.76
N PRO A 113 -1.40 32.23 -3.12
CA PRO A 113 0.05 32.10 -3.01
C PRO A 113 0.45 31.84 -1.57
N ALA A 114 1.28 30.82 -1.38
CA ALA A 114 1.59 30.21 -0.09
C ALA A 114 2.14 31.20 0.96
N GLY A 115 1.57 31.17 2.17
CA GLY A 115 2.25 31.59 3.38
C GLY A 115 3.14 30.46 3.94
N PRO A 116 3.96 30.71 4.98
CA PRO A 116 5.00 29.78 5.48
C PRO A 116 4.52 28.41 6.00
N SER A 117 3.21 28.15 6.10
CA SER A 117 2.62 26.86 6.53
C SER A 117 1.80 26.19 5.42
N SER A 118 2.44 25.90 4.28
CA SER A 118 1.81 25.58 2.99
C SER A 118 1.53 24.09 2.71
N LEU A 119 1.89 23.16 3.61
CA LEU A 119 1.75 21.73 3.36
C LEU A 119 0.27 21.34 3.21
N ARG A 120 -0.07 20.73 2.09
CA ARG A 120 -1.42 20.18 1.82
C ARG A 120 -1.40 18.72 1.39
N TYR A 121 -0.29 18.25 0.82
CA TYR A 121 -0.15 16.89 0.35
C TYR A 121 1.15 16.30 0.87
N PHE A 122 1.06 15.16 1.54
CA PHE A 122 2.21 14.43 2.07
C PHE A 122 2.23 13.05 1.44
N PHE A 123 3.20 12.81 0.55
CA PHE A 123 3.39 11.53 -0.11
C PHE A 123 4.31 10.66 0.75
N ALA A 124 3.90 9.43 1.04
CA ALA A 124 4.64 8.51 1.89
C ALA A 124 4.78 7.14 1.22
N LEU A 125 5.98 6.57 1.23
CA LEU A 125 6.26 5.25 0.65
C LEU A 125 7.21 4.44 1.53
N ASN A 126 6.99 3.13 1.57
CA ASN A 126 7.98 2.15 1.98
C ASN A 126 8.41 1.33 0.76
N LEU A 127 9.71 1.24 0.48
CA LEU A 127 10.23 0.55 -0.71
C LEU A 127 11.31 -0.49 -0.36
N ARG A 128 11.32 -1.60 -1.10
CA ARG A 128 12.36 -2.63 -1.08
C ARG A 128 12.37 -3.41 -2.39
N ASN A 129 13.50 -3.49 -3.08
CA ASN A 129 13.69 -4.26 -4.33
C ASN A 129 12.76 -3.82 -5.49
N ARG A 130 12.66 -2.52 -5.76
CA ARG A 130 11.69 -1.96 -6.73
C ARG A 130 12.30 -1.14 -7.84
N LEU A 131 13.57 -1.36 -8.17
CA LEU A 131 14.24 -0.63 -9.24
C LEU A 131 13.40 -0.54 -10.53
N PRO A 132 12.86 -1.65 -11.10
CA PRO A 132 12.14 -1.60 -12.37
C PRO A 132 10.84 -0.77 -12.33
N LEU A 133 10.30 -0.55 -11.13
CA LEU A 133 9.03 0.15 -10.92
C LEU A 133 9.22 1.66 -10.72
N LEU A 134 10.40 2.10 -10.27
CA LEU A 134 10.66 3.50 -9.93
C LEU A 134 10.29 4.50 -11.03
N PRO A 135 10.56 4.25 -12.34
CA PRO A 135 10.18 5.18 -13.40
C PRO A 135 8.68 5.44 -13.49
N GLN A 136 7.86 4.41 -13.28
CA GLN A 136 6.40 4.53 -13.28
C GLN A 136 5.90 5.21 -12.00
N LEU A 137 6.33 4.69 -10.85
CA LEU A 137 5.85 5.10 -9.54
C LEU A 137 6.23 6.55 -9.21
N LEU A 138 7.53 6.86 -9.24
CA LEU A 138 8.01 8.20 -8.87
C LEU A 138 7.77 9.22 -9.97
N GLY A 139 7.76 8.80 -11.24
CA GLY A 139 7.37 9.65 -12.36
C GLY A 139 5.94 10.17 -12.21
N SER A 140 4.99 9.27 -11.91
CA SER A 140 3.59 9.64 -11.69
C SER A 140 3.39 10.52 -10.46
N ILE A 141 4.09 10.24 -9.36
CA ILE A 141 4.08 11.10 -8.17
C ILE A 141 4.61 12.50 -8.52
N LEU A 142 5.68 12.61 -9.29
CA LEU A 142 6.25 13.89 -9.68
C LEU A 142 5.34 14.69 -10.60
N GLU A 143 4.64 14.04 -11.53
CA GLU A 143 3.61 14.68 -12.37
C GLU A 143 2.51 15.30 -11.51
N VAL A 144 2.04 14.57 -10.49
CA VAL A 144 1.02 15.06 -9.56
C VAL A 144 1.54 16.22 -8.70
N ILE A 145 2.76 16.10 -8.16
CA ILE A 145 3.40 17.18 -7.38
C ILE A 145 3.52 18.45 -8.21
N ARG A 146 3.93 18.35 -9.48
CA ARG A 146 4.01 19.49 -10.41
C ARG A 146 2.64 20.15 -10.63
N PHE A 147 1.57 19.36 -10.70
CA PHE A 147 0.21 19.87 -10.83
C PHE A 147 -0.29 20.57 -9.56
N LEU A 148 -0.08 19.95 -8.39
CA LEU A 148 -0.55 20.45 -7.10
C LEU A 148 0.24 21.67 -6.59
N GLY A 149 1.47 21.84 -7.06
CA GLY A 149 2.42 22.84 -6.58
C GLY A 149 3.46 22.19 -5.65
N PRO A 150 4.74 22.09 -6.07
CA PRO A 150 5.81 21.49 -5.26
C PRO A 150 5.91 22.06 -3.84
N GLU A 151 5.70 23.36 -3.68
CA GLU A 151 5.71 24.10 -2.43
C GLU A 151 4.61 23.67 -1.44
N HIS A 152 3.56 23.00 -1.95
CA HIS A 152 2.45 22.46 -1.16
C HIS A 152 2.61 20.98 -0.83
N CYS A 153 3.66 20.35 -1.36
CA CYS A 153 3.90 18.93 -1.25
C CYS A 153 5.10 18.62 -0.35
N ALA A 154 5.11 17.40 0.19
CA ALA A 154 6.28 16.75 0.75
C ALA A 154 6.30 15.29 0.30
N LEU A 155 7.48 14.72 0.09
CA LEU A 155 7.69 13.32 -0.29
C LEU A 155 8.62 12.65 0.72
N SER A 156 8.10 11.67 1.46
CA SER A 156 8.88 10.84 2.37
C SER A 156 8.97 9.41 1.86
N ILE A 157 10.19 8.90 1.81
CA ILE A 157 10.48 7.54 1.36
C ILE A 157 11.36 6.87 2.40
N VAL A 158 10.89 5.73 2.90
CA VAL A 158 11.71 4.83 3.72
C VAL A 158 12.01 3.59 2.89
N GLU A 159 13.27 3.43 2.56
CA GLU A 159 13.81 2.36 1.75
C GLU A 159 14.89 1.61 2.55
N GLY A 160 14.95 0.30 2.34
CA GLY A 160 15.96 -0.53 2.96
C GLY A 160 15.97 -1.96 2.45
N ASN A 161 17.09 -2.64 2.67
CA ASN A 161 17.31 -4.04 2.30
C ASN A 161 17.17 -4.32 0.78
N SER A 162 17.56 -3.35 -0.07
CA SER A 162 17.57 -3.51 -1.53
C SER A 162 18.97 -3.70 -2.12
N PRO A 163 19.29 -4.87 -2.72
CA PRO A 163 20.54 -5.09 -3.43
C PRO A 163 20.44 -4.78 -4.93
N ASP A 164 19.34 -4.19 -5.39
CA ASP A 164 19.03 -3.97 -6.81
C ASP A 164 19.31 -2.53 -7.28
N GLY A 165 19.82 -1.65 -6.41
CA GLY A 165 20.10 -0.25 -6.71
C GLY A 165 18.91 0.70 -6.57
N THR A 166 17.79 0.25 -5.99
CA THR A 166 16.66 1.12 -5.62
C THR A 166 17.15 2.35 -4.82
N ALA A 167 17.95 2.12 -3.77
CA ALA A 167 18.51 3.17 -2.91
C ALA A 167 19.35 4.19 -3.69
N GLU A 168 20.19 3.74 -4.62
CA GLU A 168 21.10 4.59 -5.38
C GLU A 168 20.35 5.53 -6.33
N VAL A 169 19.29 5.04 -6.98
CA VAL A 169 18.41 5.87 -7.81
C VAL A 169 17.70 6.93 -6.95
N LEU A 170 17.17 6.55 -5.78
CA LEU A 170 16.53 7.49 -4.87
C LEU A 170 17.49 8.59 -4.38
N ALA A 171 18.72 8.21 -4.00
CA ALA A 171 19.76 9.16 -3.59
C ALA A 171 20.12 10.13 -4.71
N THR A 172 20.17 9.65 -5.96
CA THR A 172 20.45 10.49 -7.14
C THR A 172 19.29 11.41 -7.49
N LEU A 173 18.05 10.97 -7.24
CA LEU A 173 16.84 11.73 -7.55
C LEU A 173 16.58 12.87 -6.55
N GLU A 174 16.91 12.69 -5.27
CA GLU A 174 16.56 13.65 -4.21
C GLU A 174 17.02 15.10 -4.47
N PRO A 175 18.28 15.37 -4.89
CA PRO A 175 18.72 16.73 -5.21
C PRO A 175 17.89 17.39 -6.32
N GLU A 176 17.41 16.61 -7.29
CA GLU A 176 16.57 17.11 -8.38
C GLU A 176 15.17 17.48 -7.89
N LEU A 177 14.61 16.69 -6.98
CA LEU A 177 13.31 17.00 -6.35
C LEU A 177 13.39 18.26 -5.47
N ILE A 178 14.47 18.41 -4.71
CA ILE A 178 14.73 19.62 -3.91
C ILE A 178 14.85 20.85 -4.82
N ARG A 179 15.55 20.72 -5.95
CA ARG A 179 15.67 21.79 -6.97
C ARG A 179 14.32 22.19 -7.57
N LEU A 180 13.39 21.25 -7.67
CA LEU A 180 12.00 21.49 -8.09
C LEU A 180 11.13 22.11 -6.98
N GLY A 181 11.66 22.33 -5.78
CA GLY A 181 10.94 22.92 -4.64
C GLY A 181 10.15 21.91 -3.82
N VAL A 182 10.37 20.61 -4.01
CA VAL A 182 9.72 19.55 -3.22
C VAL A 182 10.46 19.38 -1.89
N ARG A 183 9.71 19.33 -0.79
CA ARG A 183 10.28 18.92 0.51
C ARG A 183 10.46 17.40 0.51
N THR A 184 11.68 16.92 0.70
CA THR A 184 12.00 15.48 0.70
C THR A 184 12.44 15.01 2.08
N TYR A 185 12.10 13.75 2.40
CA TYR A 185 12.49 13.09 3.64
C TYR A 185 12.83 11.62 3.35
N PHE A 186 14.05 11.36 2.91
CA PHE A 186 14.46 10.00 2.50
C PHE A 186 15.29 9.32 3.60
N THR A 187 14.96 8.05 3.86
CA THR A 187 15.76 7.11 4.66
C THR A 187 16.10 5.94 3.75
N LEU A 188 17.36 5.78 3.33
CA LEU A 188 17.77 4.86 2.25
C LEU A 188 18.61 3.66 2.72
N ASN A 189 18.64 3.42 4.01
CA ASN A 189 19.46 2.37 4.62
C ASN A 189 18.75 1.71 5.81
N ASN A 190 17.42 1.68 5.79
CA ASN A 190 16.65 1.12 6.88
C ASN A 190 16.87 -0.40 7.00
N GLN A 191 17.04 -0.89 8.23
CA GLN A 191 17.40 -2.30 8.49
C GLN A 191 16.21 -3.17 8.95
N ILE A 192 15.03 -2.59 9.13
CA ILE A 192 13.84 -3.35 9.54
C ILE A 192 13.46 -4.31 8.41
N ASP A 193 13.51 -5.61 8.69
CA ASP A 193 13.04 -6.66 7.78
C ASP A 193 11.81 -7.37 8.38
N PRO A 194 10.58 -7.07 7.88
CA PRO A 194 9.36 -7.74 8.32
C PRO A 194 9.28 -9.23 7.96
N LEU A 195 10.22 -9.74 7.15
CA LEU A 195 10.31 -11.14 6.76
C LEU A 195 11.42 -11.89 7.50
N ALA A 196 12.15 -11.22 8.40
CA ALA A 196 13.17 -11.87 9.20
C ALA A 196 12.56 -12.95 10.10
N GLU A 197 13.29 -14.04 10.31
CA GLU A 197 12.89 -15.12 11.21
C GLU A 197 12.66 -14.58 12.63
N GLY A 198 11.54 -14.97 13.25
CA GLY A 198 11.16 -14.52 14.59
C GLY A 198 10.64 -13.08 14.68
N SER A 199 10.54 -12.35 13.55
CA SER A 199 9.95 -11.03 13.54
C SER A 199 8.42 -11.07 13.70
N ASP A 200 7.88 -10.10 14.43
CA ASP A 200 6.46 -9.75 14.32
C ASP A 200 6.28 -8.88 13.08
N ARG A 201 5.94 -9.54 11.96
CA ARG A 201 5.78 -8.91 10.64
C ARG A 201 4.93 -7.63 10.69
N PHE A 202 3.78 -7.65 11.37
CA PHE A 202 2.86 -6.51 11.38
C PHE A 202 3.38 -5.36 12.24
N SER A 203 4.04 -5.66 13.36
CA SER A 203 4.75 -4.63 14.14
C SER A 203 5.94 -4.02 13.38
N SER A 204 6.68 -4.82 12.61
CA SER A 204 7.76 -4.34 11.74
C SER A 204 7.23 -3.45 10.60
N LEU A 205 6.12 -3.84 9.95
CA LEU A 205 5.45 -3.01 8.94
C LEU A 205 4.91 -1.71 9.55
N ALA A 206 4.33 -1.77 10.76
CA ALA A 206 3.88 -0.59 11.47
C ALA A 206 5.04 0.38 11.75
N ALA A 207 6.19 -0.12 12.19
CA ALA A 207 7.38 0.68 12.40
C ALA A 207 7.84 1.37 11.10
N LEU A 208 7.89 0.65 9.99
CA LEU A 208 8.24 1.20 8.67
C LEU A 208 7.28 2.32 8.24
N ARG A 209 5.97 2.14 8.41
CA ARG A 209 5.00 3.19 8.05
C ARG A 209 5.07 4.39 8.98
N ASN A 210 5.28 4.18 10.27
CA ASN A 210 5.51 5.26 11.22
C ASN A 210 6.76 6.06 10.87
N LEU A 211 7.85 5.42 10.42
CA LEU A 211 9.03 6.13 9.92
C LEU A 211 8.69 7.00 8.69
N ALA A 212 7.89 6.49 7.76
CA ALA A 212 7.52 7.22 6.55
C ALA A 212 6.61 8.43 6.83
N VAL A 213 5.81 8.41 7.91
CA VAL A 213 4.99 9.56 8.32
C VAL A 213 5.61 10.40 9.43
N ALA A 214 6.72 9.98 10.04
CA ALA A 214 7.37 10.73 11.12
C ALA A 214 7.69 12.20 10.76
N PRO A 215 8.12 12.54 9.53
CA PRO A 215 8.36 13.93 9.16
C PRO A 215 7.11 14.82 9.21
N LEU A 216 5.92 14.24 9.00
CA LEU A 216 4.64 14.94 9.16
C LEU A 216 4.39 15.35 10.62
N LEU A 217 4.90 14.57 11.57
CA LEU A 217 4.75 14.75 13.01
C LEU A 217 5.86 15.60 13.64
N ALA A 218 7.03 15.64 13.00
CA ALA A 218 8.21 16.37 13.48
C ALA A 218 8.08 17.91 13.40
N ALA A 219 6.94 18.42 12.93
CA ALA A 219 6.49 19.79 13.21
C ALA A 219 6.20 19.91 14.71
N GLY A 220 7.25 20.20 15.48
CA GLY A 220 7.26 20.13 16.94
C GLY A 220 6.25 21.03 17.68
N PRO A 221 6.34 21.10 19.03
CA PRO A 221 5.35 21.72 19.91
C PRO A 221 5.11 23.25 19.73
N GLU A 222 5.84 23.93 18.85
CA GLU A 222 5.61 25.36 18.52
C GLU A 222 4.46 25.55 17.52
N ARG A 223 3.24 25.28 18.02
CA ARG A 223 1.95 26.01 17.91
C ARG A 223 1.54 26.85 16.67
N SER A 224 2.19 26.79 15.50
CA SER A 224 1.64 27.39 14.27
C SER A 224 1.63 26.46 13.04
N THR A 225 2.38 25.36 13.07
CA THR A 225 2.48 24.38 11.96
C THR A 225 1.59 23.15 12.15
N THR A 226 1.07 22.93 13.36
CA THR A 226 0.27 21.75 13.72
C THR A 226 -1.12 21.75 13.07
N THR A 227 -1.73 22.91 12.83
CA THR A 227 -3.05 22.99 12.16
C THR A 227 -2.95 22.74 10.66
N ALA A 228 -1.94 23.33 9.99
CA ALA A 228 -1.74 23.14 8.56
C ALA A 228 -1.38 21.69 8.21
N ALA A 229 -0.52 21.04 9.02
CA ALA A 229 -0.20 19.63 8.84
C ALA A 229 -1.42 18.72 9.10
N ALA A 230 -2.29 19.04 10.05
CA ALA A 230 -3.49 18.25 10.33
C ALA A 230 -4.50 18.25 9.18
N ASP A 231 -4.60 19.33 8.41
CA ASP A 231 -5.50 19.42 7.24
C ASP A 231 -4.90 18.84 5.95
N ALA A 232 -3.64 18.37 6.00
CA ALA A 232 -3.01 17.74 4.84
C ALA A 232 -3.69 16.41 4.48
N THR A 233 -3.67 16.10 3.19
CA THR A 233 -3.96 14.77 2.67
C THR A 233 -2.67 13.98 2.61
N VAL A 234 -2.61 12.86 3.32
CA VAL A 234 -1.53 11.88 3.19
C VAL A 234 -1.87 10.95 2.04
N LEU A 235 -0.99 10.85 1.05
CA LEU A 235 -1.04 9.86 -0.02
C LEU A 235 0.01 8.80 0.29
N PHE A 236 -0.42 7.69 0.90
CA PHE A 236 0.46 6.57 1.20
C PHE A 236 0.35 5.55 0.07
N ILE A 237 1.47 5.30 -0.61
CA ILE A 237 1.50 4.55 -1.87
C ILE A 237 2.43 3.37 -1.70
N ASN A 238 1.95 2.16 -1.98
CA ASN A 238 2.80 0.99 -2.01
C ASN A 238 3.67 1.00 -3.29
N ASP A 239 4.43 -0.05 -3.49
CA ASP A 239 5.22 -0.35 -4.68
C ASP A 239 4.35 -0.86 -5.84
N VAL A 240 3.50 0.02 -6.37
CA VAL A 240 2.54 -0.27 -7.45
C VAL A 240 2.83 0.49 -8.76
N ALA A 241 2.40 -0.09 -9.87
CA ALA A 241 2.39 0.54 -11.19
C ALA A 241 1.22 1.54 -11.30
N ILE A 242 1.36 2.67 -10.61
CA ILE A 242 0.36 3.73 -10.50
C ILE A 242 0.55 4.81 -11.56
N CYS A 243 -0.54 5.41 -12.04
CA CYS A 243 -0.56 6.56 -12.94
C CYS A 243 -0.86 7.87 -12.19
N ALA A 244 -0.59 9.01 -12.82
CA ALA A 244 -0.90 10.32 -12.23
C ALA A 244 -2.41 10.55 -12.00
N ASP A 245 -3.25 10.03 -12.90
CA ASP A 245 -4.71 10.12 -12.79
C ASP A 245 -5.26 9.32 -11.60
N ASP A 246 -4.68 8.16 -11.30
CA ASP A 246 -5.02 7.36 -10.10
C ASP A 246 -4.85 8.16 -8.80
N LEU A 247 -3.71 8.83 -8.63
CA LEU A 247 -3.38 9.62 -7.45
C LEU A 247 -4.29 10.85 -7.30
N LEU A 248 -4.54 11.54 -8.42
CA LEU A 248 -5.45 12.69 -8.44
C LEU A 248 -6.89 12.26 -8.12
N GLU A 249 -7.32 11.11 -8.63
CA GLU A 249 -8.66 10.58 -8.37
C GLU A 249 -8.83 10.17 -6.90
N LEU A 250 -7.83 9.53 -6.27
CA LEU A 250 -7.87 9.23 -4.83
C LEU A 250 -8.01 10.51 -3.99
N ALA A 251 -7.18 11.53 -4.27
CA ALA A 251 -7.23 12.80 -3.55
C ALA A 251 -8.56 13.54 -3.79
N HIS A 252 -9.04 13.53 -5.04
CA HIS A 252 -10.33 14.11 -5.43
C HIS A 252 -11.49 13.48 -4.67
N GLN A 253 -11.62 12.15 -4.74
CA GLN A 253 -12.75 11.45 -4.15
C GLN A 253 -12.76 11.59 -2.63
N ARG A 254 -11.58 11.54 -1.99
CA ARG A 254 -11.47 11.83 -0.56
C ARG A 254 -12.11 13.17 -0.20
N LEU A 255 -11.77 14.24 -0.92
CA LEU A 255 -12.32 15.58 -0.65
C LEU A 255 -13.79 15.72 -1.08
N ARG A 256 -14.17 15.20 -2.25
CA ARG A 256 -15.53 15.28 -2.81
C ARG A 256 -16.55 14.58 -1.91
N GLN A 257 -16.22 13.39 -1.42
CA GLN A 257 -17.07 12.60 -0.53
C GLN A 257 -16.99 13.05 0.93
N GLY A 258 -15.99 13.88 1.28
CA GLY A 258 -15.69 14.23 2.67
C GLY A 258 -15.25 13.02 3.48
N ALA A 259 -14.50 12.11 2.84
CA ALA A 259 -13.99 10.89 3.43
C ALA A 259 -12.75 11.17 4.29
N ASP A 260 -12.61 10.41 5.36
CA ASP A 260 -11.42 10.41 6.19
C ASP A 260 -10.29 9.65 5.49
N MET A 261 -10.63 8.58 4.76
CA MET A 261 -9.72 7.72 4.03
C MET A 261 -10.36 7.16 2.75
N ALA A 262 -9.61 7.16 1.66
CA ALA A 262 -10.00 6.63 0.35
C ALA A 262 -8.92 5.69 -0.18
N CYS A 263 -9.27 4.45 -0.49
CA CYS A 263 -8.34 3.42 -0.97
C CYS A 263 -8.55 3.12 -2.45
N ALA A 264 -7.48 2.78 -3.16
CA ALA A 264 -7.54 2.16 -4.47
C ALA A 264 -8.03 0.71 -4.41
N MET A 265 -8.24 0.07 -5.55
CA MET A 265 -8.29 -1.38 -5.72
C MET A 265 -6.93 -1.90 -6.19
N ASP A 266 -6.55 -3.10 -5.77
CA ASP A 266 -5.35 -3.78 -6.24
C ASP A 266 -5.61 -5.24 -6.63
N TRP A 267 -4.74 -5.74 -7.50
CA TRP A 267 -4.98 -6.99 -8.18
C TRP A 267 -3.69 -7.80 -8.34
N THR A 268 -3.84 -9.11 -8.36
CA THR A 268 -2.75 -10.08 -8.59
C THR A 268 -3.21 -11.20 -9.53
N GLY A 269 -2.26 -11.97 -10.06
CA GLY A 269 -2.56 -13.06 -10.99
C GLY A 269 -2.95 -12.57 -12.39
N ALA A 270 -2.51 -11.36 -12.75
CA ALA A 270 -2.82 -10.70 -14.03
C ALA A 270 -1.74 -10.90 -15.10
N ALA A 271 -0.74 -11.75 -14.86
CA ALA A 271 0.29 -12.07 -15.85
C ALA A 271 -0.36 -12.70 -17.10
N ALA A 272 0.18 -12.40 -18.29
CA ALA A 272 -0.38 -12.88 -19.54
C ALA A 272 -0.46 -14.42 -19.54
N ALA A 273 -1.68 -14.95 -19.63
CA ALA A 273 -1.90 -16.37 -19.87
C ALA A 273 -1.47 -16.67 -21.31
N ASP A 274 -0.25 -17.15 -21.48
CA ASP A 274 0.23 -17.76 -22.73
C ASP A 274 -0.22 -19.23 -22.87
N ASP A 275 -1.09 -19.72 -21.97
CA ASP A 275 -1.58 -21.09 -21.98
C ASP A 275 -3.11 -21.11 -21.93
N ASP A 276 -3.72 -22.00 -22.71
CA ASP A 276 -5.17 -22.25 -22.86
C ASP A 276 -5.86 -22.73 -21.55
N ASP A 277 -5.16 -22.71 -20.41
CA ASP A 277 -5.70 -22.98 -19.08
C ASP A 277 -6.24 -21.67 -18.49
N VAL A 278 -7.55 -21.49 -18.64
CA VAL A 278 -8.34 -20.34 -18.18
C VAL A 278 -8.05 -20.05 -16.71
N GLN A 279 -7.12 -19.14 -16.41
CA GLN A 279 -7.07 -18.51 -15.10
C GLN A 279 -8.34 -17.68 -14.92
N PRO A 280 -8.99 -17.71 -13.74
CA PRO A 280 -10.23 -16.98 -13.47
C PRO A 280 -9.96 -15.47 -13.31
N GLY A 281 -9.36 -14.83 -14.31
CA GLY A 281 -9.01 -13.40 -14.30
C GLY A 281 -8.13 -12.98 -13.12
N PRO A 282 -7.86 -11.68 -12.97
CA PRO A 282 -7.13 -11.17 -11.82
C PRO A 282 -7.97 -11.23 -10.54
N ALA A 283 -7.35 -11.66 -9.44
CA ALA A 283 -7.96 -11.67 -8.11
C ALA A 283 -7.65 -10.37 -7.35
N PHE A 284 -8.57 -9.93 -6.49
CA PHE A 284 -8.31 -8.82 -5.57
C PHE A 284 -7.22 -9.22 -4.55
N TYR A 285 -6.16 -8.43 -4.45
CA TYR A 285 -4.95 -8.83 -3.73
C TYR A 285 -5.12 -8.71 -2.20
N ASP A 286 -5.61 -7.57 -1.71
CA ASP A 286 -5.57 -7.22 -0.29
C ASP A 286 -6.74 -7.81 0.56
N VAL A 287 -7.28 -8.96 0.17
CA VAL A 287 -8.42 -9.62 0.85
C VAL A 287 -8.16 -9.89 2.33
N TYR A 288 -6.90 -10.09 2.73
CA TYR A 288 -6.54 -10.29 4.14
C TYR A 288 -6.83 -9.05 4.99
N ILE A 289 -6.61 -7.86 4.44
CA ILE A 289 -6.76 -6.55 5.12
C ILE A 289 -8.18 -6.01 4.97
N ALA A 290 -8.75 -6.14 3.77
CA ALA A 290 -9.97 -5.46 3.40
C ALA A 290 -11.19 -6.04 4.15
N ARG A 291 -12.06 -5.15 4.63
CA ARG A 291 -13.34 -5.51 5.23
C ARG A 291 -14.43 -4.62 4.69
N ALA A 292 -15.47 -5.21 4.08
CA ALA A 292 -16.66 -4.49 3.65
C ALA A 292 -17.38 -3.86 4.86
N ILE A 293 -18.34 -2.96 4.61
CA ILE A 293 -19.01 -2.25 5.72
C ILE A 293 -19.81 -3.18 6.64
N ASN A 294 -20.20 -4.36 6.16
CA ASN A 294 -20.80 -5.44 6.96
C ASN A 294 -19.78 -6.21 7.82
N GLY A 295 -18.49 -5.85 7.77
CA GLY A 295 -17.42 -6.46 8.54
C GLY A 295 -16.82 -7.73 7.93
N ASP A 296 -17.28 -8.21 6.77
CA ASP A 296 -16.74 -9.41 6.12
C ASP A 296 -15.62 -9.07 5.11
N LEU A 297 -14.95 -10.09 4.58
CA LEU A 297 -13.95 -9.96 3.52
C LEU A 297 -14.58 -9.38 2.23
N PHE A 298 -13.76 -8.99 1.25
CA PHE A 298 -14.27 -8.55 -0.06
C PHE A 298 -14.72 -9.69 -0.95
N PHE A 299 -14.15 -10.89 -0.83
CA PHE A 299 -14.72 -12.13 -1.37
C PHE A 299 -14.52 -13.27 -0.35
N ASP A 300 -15.29 -14.35 -0.47
CA ASP A 300 -15.20 -15.44 0.49
C ASP A 300 -13.97 -16.31 0.24
N VAL A 301 -13.23 -16.54 1.32
CA VAL A 301 -12.15 -17.54 1.37
C VAL A 301 -12.58 -18.57 2.42
N PRO A 302 -13.15 -19.71 2.03
CA PRO A 302 -13.68 -20.67 3.00
C PRO A 302 -12.58 -21.22 3.90
N PRO A 303 -12.71 -21.19 5.24
CA PRO A 303 -11.63 -21.58 6.16
C PRO A 303 -11.15 -23.02 6.00
N ALA A 304 -12.05 -23.91 5.60
CA ALA A 304 -11.77 -25.33 5.43
C ALA A 304 -10.90 -25.66 4.21
N THR A 305 -10.95 -24.82 3.16
CA THR A 305 -10.29 -25.09 1.88
C THR A 305 -9.25 -24.05 1.51
N VAL A 306 -9.38 -22.82 2.02
CA VAL A 306 -8.58 -21.64 1.61
C VAL A 306 -8.60 -21.48 0.09
N SER A 307 -9.74 -21.79 -0.53
CA SER A 307 -9.91 -21.70 -1.97
C SER A 307 -10.11 -20.24 -2.41
N TRP A 308 -9.55 -19.92 -3.58
CA TRP A 308 -9.69 -18.65 -4.28
C TRP A 308 -10.73 -18.70 -5.40
N ASP A 309 -11.49 -19.80 -5.52
CA ASP A 309 -12.50 -19.98 -6.60
C ASP A 309 -13.57 -18.87 -6.61
N ARG A 310 -13.78 -18.20 -5.47
CA ARG A 310 -14.75 -17.09 -5.35
C ARG A 310 -14.13 -15.71 -5.48
N ALA A 311 -12.86 -15.59 -5.88
CA ALA A 311 -12.14 -14.31 -5.97
C ALA A 311 -12.81 -13.28 -6.91
N ALA A 312 -13.54 -13.75 -7.91
CA ALA A 312 -14.31 -12.90 -8.83
C ALA A 312 -15.64 -12.40 -8.24
N ASP A 313 -16.19 -13.05 -7.22
CA ASP A 313 -17.48 -12.72 -6.59
C ASP A 313 -17.28 -11.69 -5.47
N LEU A 314 -16.77 -10.52 -5.87
CA LEU A 314 -16.53 -9.41 -4.95
C LEU A 314 -17.85 -8.90 -4.37
N PHE A 315 -17.86 -8.71 -3.05
CA PHE A 315 -18.99 -8.26 -2.25
C PHE A 315 -20.21 -9.19 -2.36
N TRP A 316 -19.96 -10.52 -2.43
CA TRP A 316 -20.99 -11.59 -2.51
C TRP A 316 -22.09 -11.49 -1.43
N ASN A 317 -21.82 -10.84 -0.30
CA ASN A 317 -22.76 -10.62 0.80
C ASN A 317 -22.94 -9.14 1.20
N GLU A 318 -22.52 -8.19 0.35
CA GLU A 318 -22.72 -6.76 0.55
C GLU A 318 -23.26 -6.11 -0.74
N PRO A 319 -24.59 -6.11 -0.94
CA PRO A 319 -25.20 -5.73 -2.21
C PRO A 319 -25.00 -4.25 -2.57
N ILE A 320 -24.79 -3.35 -1.59
CA ILE A 320 -24.60 -1.92 -1.86
C ILE A 320 -23.22 -1.67 -2.47
N ALA A 321 -22.15 -2.21 -1.88
CA ALA A 321 -20.81 -2.16 -2.43
C ALA A 321 -20.73 -2.88 -3.76
N ARG A 322 -21.38 -4.05 -3.93
CA ARG A 322 -21.43 -4.73 -5.23
C ARG A 322 -22.03 -3.84 -6.31
N ALA A 323 -23.21 -3.29 -6.05
CA ALA A 323 -23.92 -2.44 -7.01
C ALA A 323 -23.13 -1.16 -7.34
N ARG A 324 -22.37 -0.62 -6.40
CA ARG A 324 -21.47 0.53 -6.63
C ARG A 324 -20.20 0.14 -7.39
N LEU A 325 -19.59 -0.99 -7.07
CA LEU A 325 -18.45 -1.55 -7.80
C LEU A 325 -18.78 -1.76 -9.28
N GLU A 326 -19.94 -2.36 -9.59
CA GLU A 326 -20.41 -2.60 -10.97
C GLU A 326 -20.53 -1.32 -11.81
N ARG A 327 -20.76 -0.18 -11.16
CA ARG A 327 -20.90 1.14 -11.79
C ARG A 327 -19.64 2.01 -11.64
N HIS A 328 -18.57 1.43 -11.09
CA HIS A 328 -17.34 2.15 -10.75
C HIS A 328 -17.57 3.35 -9.82
N ALA A 329 -18.56 3.30 -8.92
CA ALA A 329 -18.85 4.34 -7.95
C ALA A 329 -18.16 4.07 -6.60
N PRO A 330 -17.62 5.09 -5.90
CA PRO A 330 -17.03 4.90 -4.58
C PRO A 330 -18.02 4.32 -3.55
N PHE A 331 -17.53 3.42 -2.68
CA PHE A 331 -18.35 2.76 -1.66
C PHE A 331 -17.65 2.70 -0.31
N GLN A 332 -18.44 2.77 0.78
CA GLN A 332 -17.93 2.72 2.14
C GLN A 332 -17.48 1.30 2.53
N VAL A 333 -16.42 1.21 3.33
CA VAL A 333 -15.88 -0.03 3.85
C VAL A 333 -15.50 0.13 5.32
N PHE A 334 -15.35 -0.98 6.05
CA PHE A 334 -14.80 -0.93 7.40
C PHE A 334 -13.28 -0.73 7.37
N ALA A 335 -12.57 -1.43 6.49
CA ALA A 335 -11.12 -1.30 6.36
C ALA A 335 -10.66 -1.55 4.91
N CYS A 336 -9.62 -0.83 4.50
CA CYS A 336 -8.89 -1.04 3.25
C CYS A 336 -7.48 -0.45 3.37
N TRP A 337 -6.57 -0.92 2.54
CA TRP A 337 -5.26 -0.29 2.34
C TRP A 337 -4.86 -0.45 0.87
N ASN A 338 -4.85 -1.69 0.41
CA ASN A 338 -4.73 -2.06 -0.97
C ASN A 338 -3.43 -1.48 -1.55
N GLY A 339 -3.39 -1.09 -2.82
CA GLY A 339 -2.18 -0.57 -3.45
C GLY A 339 -1.81 0.88 -3.09
N ALA A 340 -2.79 1.72 -2.74
CA ALA A 340 -2.57 3.13 -2.39
C ALA A 340 -3.78 3.72 -1.67
N VAL A 341 -3.52 4.68 -0.77
CA VAL A 341 -4.55 5.36 0.02
C VAL A 341 -4.34 6.87 0.07
N ALA A 342 -5.43 7.62 0.12
CA ALA A 342 -5.46 9.03 0.49
C ALA A 342 -6.22 9.18 1.81
N PHE A 343 -5.63 9.75 2.86
CA PHE A 343 -6.31 9.96 4.15
C PHE A 343 -5.98 11.29 4.83
N THR A 344 -6.78 11.70 5.82
CA THR A 344 -6.52 12.91 6.61
C THR A 344 -5.29 12.71 7.52
N ALA A 345 -4.39 13.69 7.53
CA ALA A 345 -3.27 13.70 8.47
C ALA A 345 -3.70 13.89 9.93
N ARG A 346 -4.88 14.47 10.18
CA ARG A 346 -5.35 14.92 11.49
C ARG A 346 -5.24 13.86 12.61
N PRO A 347 -5.66 12.60 12.43
CA PRO A 347 -5.59 11.60 13.49
C PRO A 347 -4.16 11.26 13.89
N LEU A 348 -3.21 11.32 12.95
CA LEU A 348 -1.78 11.14 13.23
C LEU A 348 -1.23 12.34 13.99
N VAL A 349 -1.50 13.56 13.51
CA VAL A 349 -0.99 14.82 14.11
C VAL A 349 -1.55 15.06 15.51
N GLU A 350 -2.82 14.71 15.75
CA GLU A 350 -3.47 14.82 17.06
C GLU A 350 -3.09 13.67 18.02
N GLY A 351 -2.26 12.71 17.59
CA GLY A 351 -1.85 11.55 18.40
C GLY A 351 -2.99 10.58 18.69
N LYS A 352 -4.05 10.60 17.88
CA LYS A 352 -5.25 9.76 18.01
C LYS A 352 -5.11 8.41 17.33
N ALA A 353 -4.28 8.33 16.28
CA ALA A 353 -3.96 7.11 15.57
C ALA A 353 -2.46 7.03 15.30
N ALA A 354 -1.94 5.81 15.20
CA ALA A 354 -0.59 5.51 14.72
C ALA A 354 -0.61 4.11 14.08
N PHE A 355 0.35 3.80 13.21
CA PHE A 355 0.48 2.42 12.74
C PHE A 355 0.96 1.55 13.90
N ARG A 356 0.32 0.39 14.10
CA ARG A 356 0.63 -0.52 15.20
C ARG A 356 0.26 -1.95 14.83
N GLY A 357 0.92 -2.91 15.48
CA GLY A 357 0.42 -4.28 15.55
C GLY A 357 -0.85 -4.40 16.41
N ALA A 358 -1.40 -5.61 16.47
CA ALA A 358 -2.52 -5.93 17.34
C ALA A 358 -2.14 -5.83 18.83
N ARG A 359 -3.06 -5.33 19.67
CA ARG A 359 -2.93 -5.30 21.15
C ARG A 359 -3.27 -6.67 21.73
N ALA A 360 -2.39 -7.64 21.50
CA ALA A 360 -2.58 -9.03 21.92
C ALA A 360 -2.75 -9.16 23.44
N ASP A 361 -2.11 -8.29 24.22
CA ASP A 361 -2.25 -8.18 25.69
C ASP A 361 -3.68 -7.85 26.14
N ARG A 362 -4.48 -7.25 25.25
CA ARG A 362 -5.89 -6.91 25.47
C ARG A 362 -6.87 -7.82 24.74
N GLY A 363 -6.37 -8.91 24.15
CA GLY A 363 -7.19 -9.85 23.37
C GLY A 363 -7.59 -9.35 21.99
N GLU A 364 -6.94 -8.32 21.44
CA GLU A 364 -7.24 -7.86 20.08
C GLU A 364 -6.94 -8.95 19.07
N CYS A 365 -7.84 -9.13 18.11
CA CYS A 365 -7.60 -9.96 16.95
C CYS A 365 -6.25 -9.61 16.29
N SER A 366 -5.42 -10.63 16.07
CA SER A 366 -4.21 -10.52 15.24
C SER A 366 -4.62 -10.23 13.81
N GLN A 367 -4.19 -9.08 13.29
CA GLN A 367 -4.57 -8.55 11.99
C GLN A 367 -3.49 -7.58 11.51
N GLY A 368 -3.51 -7.25 10.22
CA GLY A 368 -2.53 -6.35 9.64
C GLY A 368 -2.57 -4.95 10.23
N GLU A 369 -1.42 -4.28 10.26
CA GLU A 369 -1.26 -2.93 10.82
C GLU A 369 -2.11 -1.87 10.10
N SER A 370 -2.44 -2.07 8.82
CA SER A 370 -3.38 -1.20 8.10
C SER A 370 -4.82 -1.35 8.59
N GLN A 371 -5.23 -2.57 8.92
CA GLN A 371 -6.55 -2.84 9.46
C GLN A 371 -6.66 -2.29 10.89
N ALA A 372 -5.61 -2.44 11.69
CA ALA A 372 -5.51 -1.80 13.01
C ALA A 372 -5.57 -0.27 12.91
N PHE A 373 -4.91 0.33 11.91
CA PHE A 373 -5.00 1.77 11.64
C PHE A 373 -6.43 2.20 11.31
N CYS A 374 -7.14 1.50 10.41
CA CYS A 374 -8.55 1.78 10.11
C CYS A 374 -9.43 1.69 11.36
N LYS A 375 -9.21 0.67 12.20
CA LYS A 375 -9.94 0.49 13.47
C LYS A 375 -9.70 1.66 14.44
N ASP A 376 -8.47 2.16 14.52
CA ASP A 376 -8.13 3.35 15.31
C ASP A 376 -8.77 4.63 14.73
N LEU A 377 -8.91 4.74 13.40
CA LEU A 377 -9.67 5.83 12.78
C LEU A 377 -11.15 5.79 13.21
N TRP A 378 -11.80 4.63 13.12
CA TRP A 378 -13.18 4.44 13.58
C TRP A 378 -13.36 4.82 15.05
N LEU A 379 -12.48 4.35 15.93
CA LEU A 379 -12.51 4.67 17.36
C LEU A 379 -12.48 6.17 17.63
N ASN A 380 -11.73 6.92 16.83
CA ASN A 380 -11.51 8.34 17.02
C ASN A 380 -12.46 9.24 16.20
N GLY A 381 -13.51 8.66 15.62
CA GLY A 381 -14.54 9.39 14.86
C GLY A 381 -14.17 9.71 13.41
N TYR A 382 -13.16 9.05 12.86
CA TYR A 382 -12.67 9.19 11.48
C TYR A 382 -13.07 7.99 10.61
N GLY A 383 -14.31 7.52 10.77
CA GLY A 383 -14.83 6.29 10.19
C GLY A 383 -15.29 6.38 8.72
N LYS A 384 -15.16 7.54 8.06
CA LYS A 384 -15.56 7.66 6.65
C LYS A 384 -14.48 7.09 5.75
N ILE A 385 -14.40 5.76 5.73
CA ILE A 385 -13.42 4.98 4.96
C ILE A 385 -14.13 4.42 3.72
N MET A 386 -13.54 4.62 2.55
CA MET A 386 -14.12 4.16 1.29
C MET A 386 -13.09 3.58 0.34
N VAL A 387 -13.57 2.83 -0.64
CA VAL A 387 -12.81 2.40 -1.82
C VAL A 387 -13.24 3.24 -3.03
N VAL A 388 -12.28 3.57 -3.87
CA VAL A 388 -12.43 4.28 -5.14
C VAL A 388 -12.19 3.26 -6.27
N PRO A 389 -13.22 2.54 -6.75
CA PRO A 389 -13.06 1.41 -7.68
C PRO A 389 -12.60 1.82 -9.08
N GLN A 390 -12.57 3.12 -9.39
CA GLN A 390 -11.96 3.64 -10.61
C GLN A 390 -10.44 3.44 -10.63
N VAL A 391 -9.80 3.39 -9.45
CA VAL A 391 -8.35 3.31 -9.30
C VAL A 391 -7.95 1.85 -9.13
N ASN A 392 -7.37 1.24 -10.17
CA ASN A 392 -7.00 -0.18 -10.21
C ASN A 392 -5.49 -0.34 -10.39
N LEU A 393 -4.84 -1.04 -9.46
CA LEU A 393 -3.38 -1.09 -9.32
C LEU A 393 -2.85 -2.53 -9.35
N ALA A 394 -1.56 -2.67 -9.69
CA ALA A 394 -0.82 -3.93 -9.63
C ALA A 394 0.64 -3.66 -9.26
N TYR A 395 1.39 -4.70 -8.88
CA TYR A 395 2.70 -4.59 -8.24
C TYR A 395 3.89 -4.76 -9.21
N SER A 396 3.62 -4.76 -10.52
CA SER A 396 4.63 -4.78 -11.58
C SER A 396 4.15 -3.98 -12.79
N ILE A 397 5.08 -3.58 -13.68
CA ILE A 397 4.72 -2.88 -14.92
C ILE A 397 3.87 -3.76 -15.84
N GLU A 398 4.19 -5.05 -15.94
CA GLU A 398 3.48 -6.00 -16.80
C GLU A 398 2.04 -6.20 -16.32
N GLU A 399 1.86 -6.57 -15.05
CA GLU A 399 0.52 -6.73 -14.48
C GLU A 399 -0.23 -5.39 -14.48
N GLY A 400 0.46 -4.27 -14.26
CA GLY A 400 -0.12 -2.93 -14.35
C GLY A 400 -0.75 -2.68 -15.71
N ARG A 401 -0.06 -2.99 -16.81
CA ARG A 401 -0.63 -2.89 -18.16
C ARG A 401 -1.84 -3.80 -18.33
N THR A 402 -1.77 -5.06 -17.87
CA THR A 402 -2.90 -5.98 -17.95
C THR A 402 -4.11 -5.49 -17.17
N ILE A 403 -3.91 -5.03 -15.93
CA ILE A 403 -4.97 -4.51 -15.08
C ILE A 403 -5.57 -3.23 -15.66
N LYS A 404 -4.78 -2.28 -16.17
CA LYS A 404 -5.33 -1.10 -16.84
C LYS A 404 -6.13 -1.45 -18.10
N LYS A 405 -5.72 -2.49 -18.85
CA LYS A 405 -6.48 -2.99 -20.00
C LYS A 405 -7.81 -3.64 -19.58
N LEU A 406 -7.81 -4.43 -18.51
CA LEU A 406 -9.00 -5.17 -18.05
C LEU A 406 -9.98 -4.32 -17.25
N LYS A 407 -9.46 -3.45 -16.39
CA LYS A 407 -10.23 -2.67 -15.40
C LYS A 407 -10.33 -1.19 -15.76
N GLY A 408 -9.60 -0.71 -16.77
CA GLY A 408 -9.59 0.70 -17.18
C GLY A 408 -8.69 1.60 -16.36
N PHE A 409 -8.55 2.85 -16.82
CA PHE A 409 -7.86 3.93 -16.14
C PHE A 409 -8.85 4.77 -15.31
N ALA A 410 -8.38 5.40 -14.24
CA ALA A 410 -9.23 6.20 -13.36
C ALA A 410 -9.94 7.33 -14.12
N SER A 411 -9.22 8.01 -15.01
CA SER A 411 -9.75 9.08 -15.86
C SER A 411 -10.93 8.67 -16.76
N ARG A 412 -10.98 7.41 -17.21
CA ARG A 412 -12.10 6.89 -18.01
C ARG A 412 -13.39 6.85 -17.19
N TRP A 413 -13.32 6.24 -16.01
CA TRP A 413 -14.49 6.04 -15.15
C TRP A 413 -14.95 7.32 -14.45
N ALA A 414 -14.00 8.19 -14.11
CA ALA A 414 -14.26 9.52 -13.54
C ALA A 414 -15.21 10.36 -14.41
N ALA A 415 -15.08 10.28 -15.74
CA ALA A 415 -15.95 11.00 -16.67
C ALA A 415 -17.39 10.44 -16.68
N GLU A 416 -17.57 9.13 -16.46
CA GLU A 416 -18.89 8.49 -16.42
C GLU A 416 -19.62 8.78 -15.09
N GLU A 417 -18.90 8.96 -13.97
CA GLU A 417 -19.48 9.20 -12.65
C GLU A 417 -20.12 10.59 -12.49
N ASP A 418 -19.49 11.65 -13.02
CA ASP A 418 -19.90 13.04 -12.81
C ASP A 418 -21.32 13.37 -13.29
N GLU A 419 -21.88 12.54 -14.17
CA GLU A 419 -23.21 12.74 -14.73
C GLU A 419 -24.33 12.08 -13.89
N ALA A 420 -24.03 11.14 -12.99
CA ALA A 420 -25.06 10.22 -12.48
C ALA A 420 -24.97 9.82 -10.98
N GLU A 421 -23.81 9.83 -10.33
CA GLU A 421 -23.66 9.11 -9.06
C GLU A 421 -23.79 9.99 -7.79
N PRO A 422 -24.68 9.64 -6.84
CA PRO A 422 -24.83 10.36 -5.59
C PRO A 422 -23.67 10.11 -4.63
N ARG A 423 -23.47 11.04 -3.69
CA ARG A 423 -22.50 10.86 -2.59
C ARG A 423 -22.81 9.63 -1.74
N ILE A 424 -21.77 9.09 -1.09
CA ILE A 424 -21.93 7.99 -0.14
C ILE A 424 -22.80 8.46 1.04
N GLU A 425 -23.80 7.65 1.39
CA GLU A 425 -24.47 7.74 2.67
C GLU A 425 -23.64 6.99 3.71
N TRP A 426 -23.09 7.71 4.68
CA TRP A 426 -22.14 7.15 5.65
C TRP A 426 -22.86 6.41 6.78
N LEU A 427 -22.58 5.12 6.90
CA LEU A 427 -23.04 4.23 7.97
C LEU A 427 -22.09 4.24 9.18
N PRO A 428 -22.59 3.95 10.40
CA PRO A 428 -21.75 3.66 11.56
C PRO A 428 -20.92 2.38 11.36
N PRO A 429 -19.91 2.10 12.22
CA PRO A 429 -19.19 0.83 12.14
C PRO A 429 -20.15 -0.35 12.39
N PRO A 430 -19.89 -1.54 11.80
CA PRO A 430 -20.69 -2.73 12.06
C PRO A 430 -20.47 -3.23 13.50
N ASP A 431 -21.45 -3.91 14.10
CA ASP A 431 -21.31 -4.47 15.46
C ASP A 431 -20.15 -5.46 15.56
N GLN A 432 -19.94 -6.25 14.51
CA GLN A 432 -18.89 -7.26 14.43
C GLN A 432 -18.09 -7.15 13.14
N VAL A 433 -16.83 -7.54 13.20
CA VAL A 433 -15.91 -7.65 12.06
C VAL A 433 -15.25 -9.01 12.09
N LYS A 434 -14.97 -9.53 10.89
CA LYS A 434 -14.28 -10.80 10.72
C LYS A 434 -12.82 -10.69 11.16
N CYS A 435 -12.52 -11.30 12.31
CA CYS A 435 -11.17 -11.57 12.77
C CYS A 435 -10.59 -12.74 11.97
N MET A 436 -9.41 -12.54 11.38
CA MET A 436 -8.76 -13.55 10.53
C MET A 436 -7.23 -13.56 10.73
N PRO A 437 -6.72 -14.12 11.85
CA PRO A 437 -5.28 -14.26 12.06
C PRO A 437 -4.62 -15.07 10.94
N THR A 438 -5.31 -16.11 10.46
CA THR A 438 -4.98 -16.91 9.27
C THR A 438 -6.24 -17.15 8.46
N PHE A 439 -6.12 -17.54 7.18
CA PHE A 439 -7.31 -17.86 6.38
C PHE A 439 -8.13 -19.03 6.94
N GLN A 440 -7.52 -19.93 7.70
CA GLN A 440 -8.18 -21.07 8.35
C GLN A 440 -8.85 -20.70 9.69
N ASP A 441 -8.37 -19.66 10.37
CA ASP A 441 -8.92 -19.18 11.63
C ASP A 441 -9.72 -17.90 11.38
N GLN A 442 -11.05 -18.06 11.34
CA GLN A 442 -11.97 -17.01 10.98
C GLN A 442 -13.11 -16.94 11.98
N THR A 443 -13.20 -15.84 12.73
CA THR A 443 -14.22 -15.64 13.76
C THR A 443 -14.84 -14.24 13.69
N TRP A 444 -16.13 -14.12 13.97
CA TRP A 444 -16.78 -12.82 14.15
C TRP A 444 -16.53 -12.31 15.55
N ARG A 445 -16.03 -11.09 15.66
CA ARG A 445 -15.73 -10.45 16.95
C ARG A 445 -16.24 -9.02 16.99
N PRO A 446 -16.56 -8.46 18.17
CA PRO A 446 -16.93 -7.05 18.27
C PRO A 446 -15.85 -6.17 17.63
N TRP A 447 -16.24 -5.24 16.77
CA TRP A 447 -15.28 -4.38 16.07
C TRP A 447 -14.39 -3.58 17.05
N ASN A 448 -14.93 -3.28 18.24
CA ASN A 448 -14.35 -2.49 19.31
C ASN A 448 -13.86 -3.32 20.52
N GLU A 449 -13.63 -4.63 20.37
CA GLU A 449 -13.33 -5.57 21.48
C GLU A 449 -12.19 -5.17 22.44
N THR A 450 -11.32 -4.24 22.07
CA THR A 450 -10.16 -3.78 22.87
C THR A 450 -10.27 -2.35 23.36
N PHE A 451 -11.46 -1.76 23.23
CA PHE A 451 -11.76 -0.38 23.59
C PHE A 451 -12.59 -0.26 24.87
N ALA A 452 -12.90 -1.38 25.53
CA ALA A 452 -13.54 -1.46 26.84
C ALA A 452 -12.54 -1.31 28.00
#